data_AF-V4AAJ2-F1
#
_entry.id   AF-V4AAJ2-F1
#
_cell.length_a   1.000
_cell.length_b   1.000
_cell.length_c   1.000
_cell.angle_alpha   90.00
_cell.angle_beta   90.00
_cell.angle_gamma   90.00
#
_symmetry.space_group_name_H-M   'P 1'
#
loop_
_entity.id
_entity.type
_entity.pdbx_description
1 polymer ?
#
loop_
_entity_poly.entity_id
_entity_poly.type
_entity_poly.pdbx_seq_one_letter_code
_entity_poly.pdbx_strand_id
1 'polypeptide(L)'
;EYIAKNIQLYKMRNGYELSPHAAANFTRKQLADALRSQTPYNVNMLLAGHDKEDGPSLYYMDYLASLNKVPFGVHGYGGFFSLSVMDRYYQKDMNQDEAMKLLQQCIDEVE
;
A
#
# COMPACT_ATOMS: atom_id res chain seq x y z
N GLU A 1 6.21 -10.13 -8.32
CA GLU A 1 6.93 -9.98 -9.62
C GLU A 1 6.03 -9.56 -10.78
N TYR A 2 4.93 -10.28 -11.04
CA TYR A 2 4.01 -9.99 -12.16
C TYR A 2 3.55 -8.52 -12.25
N ILE A 3 3.12 -7.91 -11.13
CA ILE A 3 2.68 -6.51 -11.11
C ILE A 3 3.82 -5.55 -11.47
N ALA A 4 4.99 -5.70 -10.84
CA ALA A 4 6.15 -4.84 -11.07
C ALA A 4 6.62 -4.88 -12.54
N LYS A 5 6.67 -6.07 -13.14
CA LYS A 5 7.06 -6.24 -14.56
C LYS A 5 6.06 -5.58 -15.51
N ASN A 6 4.76 -5.68 -15.25
CA ASN A 6 3.74 -5.03 -16.07
C ASN A 6 3.76 -3.50 -15.96
N ILE A 7 4.02 -2.96 -14.76
CA ILE A 7 4.19 -1.52 -14.56
C ILE A 7 5.43 -1.03 -15.33
N GLN A 8 6.55 -1.76 -15.24
CA GLN A 8 7.78 -1.43 -15.98
C GLN A 8 7.56 -1.51 -17.51
N LEU A 9 6.87 -2.55 -18.00
CA LEU A 9 6.53 -2.68 -19.41
C LEU A 9 5.65 -1.52 -19.89
N TYR A 10 4.68 -1.10 -19.08
CA TYR A 10 3.83 0.04 -19.40
C TYR A 10 4.66 1.33 -19.57
N LYS A 11 5.61 1.57 -18.66
CA LYS A 11 6.56 2.70 -18.76
C LYS A 11 7.36 2.65 -20.06
N MET A 12 7.89 1.48 -20.42
CA MET A 12 8.67 1.31 -21.66
C MET A 12 7.83 1.50 -22.93
N ARG A 13 6.55 1.12 -22.92
CA ARG A 13 5.66 1.23 -24.08
C ARG A 13 5.10 2.63 -24.31
N ASN A 14 4.76 3.34 -23.23
CA ASN A 14 4.06 4.62 -23.30
C ASN A 14 4.98 5.83 -23.06
N GLY A 15 6.19 5.62 -22.54
CA GLY A 15 7.16 6.69 -22.29
C GLY A 15 6.94 7.48 -21.00
N TYR A 16 5.92 7.14 -20.20
CA TYR A 16 5.64 7.76 -18.90
C TYR A 16 5.28 6.72 -17.83
N GLU A 17 5.46 7.08 -16.57
CA GLU A 17 5.14 6.22 -15.42
C GLU A 17 3.65 6.24 -15.08
N LEU A 18 3.15 5.12 -14.56
CA LEU A 18 1.80 5.04 -14.01
C LEU A 18 1.74 5.84 -12.70
N SER A 19 0.68 6.61 -12.52
CA SER A 19 0.40 7.21 -11.21
C SER A 19 0.17 6.11 -10.16
N PRO A 20 0.48 6.36 -8.88
CA PRO A 20 0.21 5.42 -7.80
C PRO A 20 -1.25 4.96 -7.78
N HIS A 21 -2.18 5.86 -8.09
CA HIS A 21 -3.61 5.55 -8.19
C HIS A 21 -3.91 4.55 -9.32
N ALA A 22 -3.32 4.74 -10.50
CA ALA A 22 -3.48 3.84 -11.62
C ALA A 22 -2.85 2.46 -11.34
N ALA A 23 -1.66 2.44 -10.74
CA ALA A 23 -0.98 1.22 -10.33
C ALA A 23 -1.79 0.42 -9.27
N ALA A 24 -2.40 1.12 -8.30
CA ALA A 24 -3.28 0.52 -7.30
C ALA A 24 -4.51 -0.14 -7.94
N ASN A 25 -5.20 0.56 -8.83
CA ASN A 25 -6.38 0.03 -9.51
C ASN A 25 -6.04 -1.12 -10.47
N PHE A 26 -4.91 -1.04 -11.17
CA PHE A 26 -4.41 -2.14 -11.99
C PHE A 26 -4.17 -3.39 -11.15
N THR A 27 -3.47 -3.25 -10.02
CA THR A 27 -3.18 -4.35 -9.09
C THR A 27 -4.47 -4.96 -8.54
N ARG A 28 -5.41 -4.12 -8.11
CA ARG A 28 -6.74 -4.54 -7.63
C ARG A 28 -7.48 -5.37 -8.67
N LYS A 29 -7.46 -4.93 -9.93
CA LYS A 29 -8.12 -5.65 -11.03
C LYS A 29 -7.50 -7.04 -11.22
N GLN A 30 -6.18 -7.15 -11.23
CA GLN A 30 -5.50 -8.44 -11.38
C GLN A 30 -5.84 -9.40 -10.23
N LEU A 31 -5.89 -8.91 -8.98
CA LEU A 31 -6.31 -9.72 -7.84
C LEU A 31 -7.78 -10.13 -7.92
N ALA A 32 -8.68 -9.20 -8.28
CA ALA A 32 -10.11 -9.49 -8.41
C ALA A 32 -10.40 -10.52 -9.51
N ASP A 33 -9.68 -10.45 -10.63
CA ASP A 33 -9.80 -11.39 -11.73
C ASP A 33 -9.28 -12.78 -11.31
N ALA A 34 -8.13 -12.83 -10.62
CA ALA A 34 -7.58 -14.07 -10.09
C ALA A 34 -8.47 -14.71 -8.99
N LEU A 35 -9.12 -13.90 -8.16
CA LEU A 35 -10.05 -14.37 -7.12
C LEU A 35 -11.22 -15.18 -7.69
N ARG A 36 -11.64 -14.87 -8.93
CA ARG A 36 -12.71 -15.60 -9.65
C ARG A 36 -12.19 -16.77 -10.49
N SER A 37 -10.89 -17.01 -10.48
CA SER A 37 -10.25 -18.12 -11.20
C SER A 37 -10.14 -19.37 -10.33
N GLN A 38 -9.67 -20.48 -10.92
CA GLN A 38 -9.39 -21.72 -10.16
C GLN A 38 -8.20 -21.60 -9.20
N THR A 39 -7.39 -20.53 -9.31
CA THR A 39 -6.18 -20.31 -8.50
C THR A 39 -6.17 -18.90 -7.90
N PRO A 40 -6.94 -18.64 -6.82
CA PRO A 40 -6.97 -17.33 -6.18
C PRO A 40 -5.64 -16.99 -5.50
N TYR A 41 -5.23 -15.73 -5.57
CA TYR A 41 -4.08 -15.21 -4.84
C TYR A 41 -4.53 -14.64 -3.49
N ASN A 42 -4.22 -15.35 -2.39
CA ASN A 42 -4.53 -14.90 -1.03
C ASN A 42 -3.43 -13.98 -0.50
N VAL A 43 -3.41 -12.72 -0.94
CA VAL A 43 -2.36 -11.75 -0.59
C VAL A 43 -2.97 -10.45 -0.10
N ASN A 44 -2.53 -10.00 1.07
CA ASN A 44 -2.75 -8.65 1.56
C ASN A 44 -1.57 -7.76 1.16
N MET A 45 -1.82 -6.55 0.67
CA MET A 45 -0.78 -5.64 0.20
C MET A 45 -0.99 -4.21 0.69
N LEU A 46 0.12 -3.53 0.94
CA LEU A 46 0.16 -2.07 1.02
C LEU A 46 0.86 -1.56 -0.24
N LEU A 47 0.25 -0.59 -0.92
CA LEU A 47 0.83 0.04 -2.08
C LEU A 47 0.99 1.53 -1.79
N ALA A 48 2.24 1.96 -1.66
CA ALA A 48 2.60 3.36 -1.46
C ALA A 48 3.24 3.92 -2.74
N GLY A 49 3.00 5.19 -3.01
CA GLY A 49 3.67 5.91 -4.09
C GLY A 49 3.54 7.43 -3.91
N HIS A 50 4.34 8.16 -4.65
CA HIS A 50 4.32 9.62 -4.64
C HIS A 50 4.16 10.13 -6.07
N ASP A 51 3.15 10.96 -6.30
CA ASP A 51 2.92 11.65 -7.57
C ASP A 51 3.24 13.14 -7.43
N LYS A 52 3.55 13.82 -8.53
CA LYS A 52 3.79 15.26 -8.55
C LYS A 52 2.52 16.08 -8.33
N GLU A 53 1.38 15.57 -8.79
CA GLU A 53 0.09 16.27 -8.68
C GLU A 53 -0.61 15.96 -7.35
N ASP A 54 -0.76 14.68 -7.02
CA ASP A 54 -1.53 14.23 -5.84
C ASP A 54 -0.69 14.06 -4.56
N GLY A 55 0.64 14.18 -4.67
CA GLY A 55 1.57 13.96 -3.56
C GLY A 55 1.63 12.49 -3.10
N PRO A 56 1.96 12.23 -1.82
CA PRO A 56 2.06 10.87 -1.30
C PRO A 56 0.68 10.22 -1.17
N SER A 57 0.61 8.94 -1.55
CA SER A 57 -0.60 8.12 -1.44
C SER A 57 -0.25 6.73 -0.96
N LEU A 58 -1.00 6.25 0.03
CA LEU A 58 -0.92 4.89 0.54
C LEU A 58 -2.27 4.19 0.33
N TYR A 59 -2.22 2.98 -0.19
CA TYR A 59 -3.37 2.15 -0.49
C TYR A 59 -3.30 0.85 0.30
N TYR A 60 -4.37 0.58 1.05
CA TYR A 60 -4.61 -0.69 1.71
C TYR A 60 -5.40 -1.60 0.78
N MET A 61 -4.86 -2.79 0.52
CA MET A 61 -5.49 -3.82 -0.31
C MET A 61 -5.56 -5.15 0.44
N ASP A 62 -6.77 -5.68 0.59
CA ASP A 62 -6.98 -7.00 1.18
C ASP A 62 -6.98 -8.11 0.11
N TYR A 63 -6.92 -9.35 0.58
CA TYR A 63 -6.96 -10.55 -0.27
C TYR A 63 -8.28 -10.72 -1.05
N LEU A 64 -9.33 -9.97 -0.72
CA LEU A 64 -10.60 -9.92 -1.47
C LEU A 64 -10.59 -8.85 -2.57
N ALA A 65 -9.45 -8.22 -2.82
CA ALA A 65 -9.28 -7.14 -3.78
C ALA A 65 -10.13 -5.88 -3.47
N SER A 66 -10.41 -5.64 -2.19
CA SER A 66 -10.86 -4.33 -1.71
C SER A 66 -9.69 -3.35 -1.73
N LEU A 67 -9.94 -2.09 -2.11
CA LEU A 67 -8.91 -1.07 -2.20
C LEU A 67 -9.36 0.21 -1.52
N ASN A 68 -8.58 0.68 -0.56
CA ASN A 68 -8.87 1.91 0.17
C ASN A 68 -7.61 2.78 0.24
N LYS A 69 -7.75 4.10 -0.01
CA LYS A 69 -6.67 5.06 0.27
C LYS A 69 -6.70 5.36 1.77
N VAL A 70 -5.55 5.22 2.44
CA VAL A 70 -5.45 5.35 3.90
C VAL A 70 -4.26 6.24 4.28
N PRO A 71 -4.31 6.98 5.41
CA PRO A 71 -3.18 7.77 5.89
C PRO A 71 -2.03 6.91 6.43
N PHE A 72 -2.36 5.76 7.01
CA PHE A 72 -1.46 4.74 7.52
C PHE A 72 -2.16 3.37 7.43
N GLY A 73 -1.40 2.28 7.44
CA GLY A 73 -1.97 0.94 7.35
C GLY A 73 -0.97 -0.13 7.73
N VAL A 74 -1.46 -1.19 8.37
CA VAL A 74 -0.67 -2.35 8.81
C VAL A 74 -1.44 -3.61 8.48
N HIS A 75 -0.73 -4.65 8.04
CA HIS A 75 -1.25 -6.00 7.84
C HIS A 75 -0.63 -6.97 8.84
N GLY A 76 -1.30 -8.11 9.05
CA GLY A 76 -0.82 -9.15 9.95
C GLY A 76 -1.16 -8.89 11.42
N TYR A 77 -0.74 -9.82 12.29
CA TYR A 77 -1.12 -9.82 13.70
C TYR A 77 -0.61 -8.60 14.48
N GLY A 78 0.58 -8.09 14.16
CA GLY A 78 1.11 -6.86 14.77
C GLY A 78 0.22 -5.64 14.54
N GLY A 79 -0.64 -5.67 13.52
CA GLY A 79 -1.57 -4.59 13.22
C GLY A 79 -2.52 -4.23 14.36
N PHE A 80 -2.89 -5.17 15.25
CA PHE A 80 -3.76 -4.86 16.38
C PHE A 80 -3.14 -3.84 17.35
N PHE A 81 -1.84 -3.93 17.57
CA PHE A 81 -1.10 -3.01 18.44
C PHE A 81 -0.65 -1.78 17.65
N SER A 82 0.03 -1.99 16.52
CA SER A 82 0.60 -0.90 15.72
C SER A 82 -0.46 0.08 15.20
N LEU A 83 -1.67 -0.38 14.85
CA LEU A 83 -2.74 0.54 14.42
C LEU A 83 -3.17 1.49 15.54
N SER A 84 -3.22 1.03 16.80
CA SER A 84 -3.56 1.89 17.94
C SER A 84 -2.48 2.93 18.23
N VAL A 85 -1.21 2.57 18.06
CA VAL A 85 -0.06 3.47 18.18
C VAL A 85 -0.11 4.52 17.07
N MET A 86 -0.30 4.09 15.83
CA MET A 86 -0.43 4.97 14.68
C MET A 86 -1.63 5.93 14.84
N ASP A 87 -2.80 5.42 15.23
CA ASP A 87 -4.00 6.25 15.42
C ASP A 87 -3.79 7.35 16.48
N ARG A 88 -3.03 7.03 17.55
CA ARG A 88 -2.75 7.98 18.63
C ARG A 88 -1.71 9.04 18.25
N TYR A 89 -0.65 8.65 17.56
CA TYR A 89 0.54 9.49 17.41
C TYR A 89 0.71 10.08 16.01
N TYR A 90 0.08 9.52 14.98
CA TYR A 90 0.19 10.01 13.61
C TYR A 90 -0.27 11.45 13.47
N GLN A 91 0.51 12.26 12.75
CA GLN A 91 0.16 13.62 12.34
C GLN A 91 0.42 13.78 10.84
N LYS A 92 -0.43 14.54 10.16
CA LYS A 92 -0.40 14.66 8.69
C LYS A 92 0.87 15.34 8.17
N ASP A 93 1.46 16.20 8.99
CA ASP A 93 2.61 17.06 8.71
C ASP A 93 3.90 16.59 9.38
N MET A 94 3.96 15.31 9.80
CA MET A 94 5.18 14.71 10.32
C MET A 94 6.35 14.85 9.34
N ASN A 95 7.50 15.21 9.88
CA ASN A 95 8.75 15.09 9.15
C ASN A 95 9.24 13.63 9.13
N GLN A 96 10.28 13.36 8.33
CA GLN A 96 10.82 12.02 8.17
C GLN A 96 11.30 11.40 9.49
N ASP A 97 11.95 12.18 10.36
CA ASP A 97 12.48 11.68 11.64
C ASP A 97 11.35 11.32 12.61
N GLU A 98 10.29 12.12 12.65
CA GLU A 98 9.08 11.85 13.43
C GLU A 98 8.37 10.59 12.94
N ALA A 99 8.23 10.43 11.62
CA ALA A 99 7.63 9.24 11.03
C ALA A 99 8.46 7.97 11.34
N MET A 100 9.79 8.06 11.29
CA MET A 100 10.69 6.95 11.65
C MET A 100 10.59 6.59 13.14
N LYS A 101 10.47 7.58 14.03
CA LYS A 101 10.24 7.35 15.46
C LYS A 101 8.90 6.65 15.71
N LEU A 102 7.84 7.08 15.03
CA LEU A 102 6.53 6.42 15.12
C LEU A 102 6.60 4.96 14.64
N LEU A 103 7.32 4.69 13.55
CA LEU A 103 7.53 3.33 13.07
C LEU A 103 8.25 2.48 14.12
N GLN A 104 9.30 3.02 14.75
CA GLN A 104 10.03 2.32 15.81
C GLN A 104 9.13 2.01 17.00
N GLN A 105 8.29 2.96 17.45
CA GLN A 105 7.30 2.71 18.50
C GLN A 105 6.34 1.58 18.13
N CYS A 106 5.93 1.48 16.86
CA CYS A 106 5.07 0.39 16.41
C CYS A 106 5.77 -0.98 16.44
N ILE A 107 7.09 -1.02 16.27
CA ILE A 107 7.90 -2.24 16.34
C ILE A 107 8.09 -2.63 17.81
N ASP A 108 8.46 -1.68 18.67
CA ASP A 108 8.70 -1.89 20.10
C ASP A 108 7.45 -2.41 20.84
N GLU A 109 6.25 -2.07 20.36
CA GLU A 109 4.96 -2.55 20.92
C GLU A 109 4.55 -3.95 20.42
N VAL A 110 5.20 -4.48 19.38
CA VAL A 110 4.92 -5.81 18.79
C VAL A 110 5.95 -6.86 19.23
N GLU A 111 7.17 -6.44 19.58
CA GLU A 111 8.25 -7.28 20.14
C GLU A 111 8.04 -7.62 21.62
#